data_AF-A0A1H8KWL2-F1
#
_entry.id   AF-A0A1H8KWL2-F1
#
_cell.length_a   1.000
_cell.length_b   1.000
_cell.length_c   1.000
_cell.angle_alpha   90.00
_cell.angle_beta   90.00
_cell.angle_gamma   90.00
#
_symmetry.space_group_name_H-M   'P 1'
#
loop_
_entity.id
_entity.type
_entity.pdbx_description
1 polymer ?
#
loop_
_entity_poly.entity_id
_entity_poly.type
_entity_poly.pdbx_seq_one_letter_code
_entity_poly.pdbx_strand_id
1 'polypeptide(L)'
;MNQSFLIFAVSSVIVPVIVGSISAYITNKIQERSEKTKQRKDRLYEKFINFYLPFIDIYNLNVWGAYDFTDFPKELQLTFFSLVVKYENKYSDENLQELIFCFRGAYHYLFSEKYIDDLQDVNHCKDELNEAFSNLYFEIYNRLLSAKKELGYQTPIIPLAFVLNCSTAVLSATKSPSLTSH
;
A
#
# COMPACT_ATOMS: atom_id res chain seq x y z
N MET A 1 33.50 50.65 45.36
CA MET A 1 32.98 49.91 44.18
C MET A 1 31.66 49.28 44.58
N ASN A 2 30.55 49.75 44.04
CA ASN A 2 29.20 49.39 44.49
C ASN A 2 28.83 47.96 44.05
N GLN A 3 28.53 47.10 45.02
CA GLN A 3 28.03 45.73 44.79
C GLN A 3 26.83 45.70 43.81
N SER A 4 26.00 46.73 43.80
CA SER A 4 24.85 46.87 42.91
C SER A 4 25.22 46.91 41.41
N PHE A 5 26.38 47.50 41.07
CA PHE A 5 26.84 47.59 39.67
C PHE A 5 27.36 46.23 39.17
N LEU A 6 28.03 45.47 40.06
CA LEU A 6 28.49 44.11 39.78
C LEU A 6 27.31 43.15 39.59
N ILE A 7 26.28 43.25 40.43
CA ILE A 7 25.06 42.46 40.29
C ILE A 7 24.34 42.78 38.98
N PHE A 8 24.22 44.06 38.62
CA PHE A 8 23.57 44.47 37.36
C PHE A 8 24.34 43.98 36.13
N ALA A 9 25.67 44.11 36.13
CA ALA A 9 26.53 43.62 35.05
C ALA A 9 26.44 42.10 34.88
N VAL A 10 26.50 41.34 35.98
CA VAL A 10 26.38 39.87 35.97
C VAL A 10 24.99 39.42 35.48
N SER A 11 23.92 40.08 35.92
CA SER A 11 22.54 39.80 35.49
C SER A 11 22.35 40.03 34.00
N SER A 12 22.94 41.11 33.46
CA SER A 12 22.81 41.49 32.05
C SER A 12 23.49 40.52 31.08
N VAL A 13 24.44 39.71 31.55
CA VAL A 13 25.15 38.70 30.75
C VAL A 13 24.57 37.30 30.94
N ILE A 14 24.23 36.93 32.18
CA ILE A 14 23.73 35.58 32.49
C ILE A 14 22.33 35.35 31.91
N VAL A 15 21.44 36.34 31.98
CA VAL A 15 20.04 36.17 31.53
C VAL A 15 19.96 35.89 30.02
N PRO A 16 20.64 36.65 29.12
CA PRO A 16 20.66 36.32 27.69
C PRO A 16 21.26 34.95 27.37
N VAL A 17 22.28 34.51 28.10
CA VAL A 17 22.91 33.19 27.91
C VAL A 17 21.94 32.06 28.25
N ILE A 18 21.20 32.18 29.35
CA ILE A 18 20.19 31.19 29.74
C ILE A 18 19.04 31.18 28.72
N VAL A 19 18.52 32.35 28.32
CA VAL A 19 17.44 32.45 27.34
C VAL A 19 17.87 31.90 25.97
N GLY A 20 19.09 32.23 25.53
CA GLY A 20 19.70 31.68 24.31
C GLY A 20 19.81 30.16 24.36
N SER A 21 20.26 29.60 25.50
CA SER A 21 20.38 28.14 25.67
C SER A 21 19.02 27.43 25.66
N ILE A 22 18.01 27.98 26.33
CA ILE A 22 16.65 27.39 26.37
C ILE A 22 16.00 27.47 24.98
N SER A 23 16.13 28.61 24.29
CA SER A 23 15.56 28.79 22.94
C SER A 23 16.19 27.83 21.93
N ALA A 24 17.52 27.67 21.94
CA ALA A 24 18.23 26.72 21.09
C ALA A 24 17.79 25.26 21.37
N TYR A 25 17.62 24.88 22.63
CA TYR A 25 17.14 23.54 23.01
C TYR A 25 15.72 23.26 22.47
N ILE A 26 14.80 24.23 22.60
CA ILE A 26 13.44 24.10 22.07
C ILE A 26 13.45 23.99 20.54
N THR A 27 14.22 24.85 19.86
CA THR A 27 14.34 24.82 18.40
C THR A 27 14.88 23.49 17.90
N ASN A 28 15.94 22.95 18.51
CA ASN A 28 16.48 21.63 18.15
C ASN A 28 15.43 20.52 18.31
N LYS A 29 14.66 20.54 19.41
CA LYS A 29 13.63 19.51 19.65
C LYS A 29 12.47 19.58 18.66
N ILE A 30 12.10 20.79 18.22
CA ILE A 30 11.08 20.99 17.17
C ILE A 30 11.63 20.52 15.81
N GLN A 31 12.89 20.87 15.52
CA GLN A 31 13.55 20.49 14.27
C GLN A 31 13.69 18.97 14.13
N GLU A 32 14.13 18.27 15.18
CA GLU A 32 14.21 16.80 15.17
C GLU A 32 12.85 16.14 14.90
N ARG A 33 11.76 16.68 15.49
CA ARG A 33 10.40 16.17 15.25
C ARG A 33 9.94 16.41 13.82
N SER A 34 10.25 17.58 13.26
CA SER A 34 9.96 17.92 11.87
C SER A 34 10.72 16.99 10.91
N GLU A 35 12.02 16.80 11.14
CA GLU A 35 12.88 15.95 10.30
C GLU A 35 12.43 14.48 10.35
N LYS A 36 12.10 13.94 11.52
CA LYS A 36 11.55 12.57 11.64
C LYS A 36 10.22 12.42 10.89
N THR A 37 9.35 13.43 10.98
CA THR A 37 8.07 13.42 10.26
C THR A 37 8.28 13.48 8.75
N LYS A 38 9.22 14.32 8.29
CA LYS A 38 9.60 14.42 6.88
C LYS A 38 10.17 13.09 6.37
N GLN A 39 11.14 12.51 7.06
CA GLN A 39 11.72 11.21 6.68
C GLN A 39 10.67 10.09 6.64
N ARG A 40 9.72 10.06 7.59
CA ARG A 40 8.62 9.10 7.57
C ARG A 40 7.75 9.28 6.33
N LYS A 41 7.37 10.52 6.00
CA LYS A 41 6.57 10.82 4.80
C LYS A 41 7.32 10.50 3.52
N ASP A 42 8.61 10.81 3.44
CA ASP A 42 9.45 10.52 2.27
C ASP A 42 9.53 9.00 2.03
N ARG A 43 9.74 8.20 3.08
CA ARG A 43 9.71 6.73 2.99
C ARG A 43 8.33 6.21 2.57
N LEU A 44 7.26 6.77 3.12
CA LEU A 44 5.89 6.39 2.76
C LEU A 44 5.59 6.72 1.29
N TYR A 45 6.03 7.89 0.83
CA TYR A 45 5.91 8.33 -0.56
C TYR A 45 6.68 7.39 -1.50
N GLU A 46 7.90 6.98 -1.11
CA GLU A 46 8.69 6.02 -1.87
C GLU A 46 7.96 4.67 -2.03
N LYS A 47 7.37 4.13 -0.95
CA LYS A 47 6.56 2.91 -1.00
C LYS A 47 5.32 3.07 -1.88
N PHE A 48 4.65 4.21 -1.74
CA PHE A 48 3.44 4.55 -2.48
C PHE A 48 3.69 4.54 -3.99
N ILE A 49 4.71 5.27 -4.47
CA ILE A 49 5.01 5.40 -5.91
C ILE A 49 5.61 4.12 -6.49
N ASN A 50 6.48 3.43 -5.75
CA ASN A 50 7.26 2.33 -6.33
C ASN A 50 6.60 0.96 -6.20
N PHE A 51 5.67 0.78 -5.25
CA PHE A 51 5.10 -0.54 -4.96
C PHE A 51 3.58 -0.53 -4.92
N TYR A 52 2.96 0.23 -4.01
CA TYR A 52 1.51 0.15 -3.81
C TYR A 52 0.73 0.60 -5.05
N LEU A 53 1.10 1.75 -5.62
CA LEU A 53 0.41 2.31 -6.78
C LEU A 53 0.61 1.42 -8.02
N PRO A 54 1.84 1.04 -8.42
CA PRO A 54 2.02 0.13 -9.55
C PRO A 54 1.30 -1.21 -9.40
N PHE A 55 1.32 -1.81 -8.21
CA PHE A 55 0.63 -3.08 -7.96
C PHE A 55 -0.88 -2.96 -8.21
N ILE A 56 -1.52 -1.92 -7.65
CA ILE A 56 -2.96 -1.71 -7.80
C ILE A 56 -3.33 -1.24 -9.20
N ASP A 57 -2.50 -0.44 -9.86
CA ASP A 57 -2.75 0.01 -11.23
C ASP A 57 -2.69 -1.16 -12.23
N ILE A 58 -1.73 -2.08 -12.05
CA ILE A 58 -1.66 -3.30 -12.88
C ILE A 58 -2.96 -4.12 -12.74
N TYR A 59 -3.49 -4.25 -11.52
CA TYR A 59 -4.76 -4.94 -11.30
C TYR A 59 -5.92 -4.21 -12.00
N ASN A 60 -6.13 -2.93 -11.68
CA ASN A 60 -7.29 -2.18 -12.17
C ASN A 60 -7.33 -2.02 -13.69
N LEU A 61 -6.17 -1.91 -14.35
CA LEU A 61 -6.10 -1.71 -15.80
C LEU A 61 -6.33 -2.99 -16.60
N ASN A 62 -6.02 -4.16 -16.02
CA ASN A 62 -5.95 -5.42 -16.77
C ASN A 62 -7.01 -6.44 -16.34
N VAL A 63 -7.65 -6.25 -15.19
CA VAL A 63 -8.61 -7.19 -14.63
C VAL A 63 -10.04 -6.76 -14.99
N TRP A 64 -10.45 -7.03 -16.23
CA TRP A 64 -11.82 -6.83 -16.70
C TRP A 64 -12.68 -8.06 -16.35
N GLY A 65 -13.01 -8.22 -15.07
CA GLY A 65 -13.94 -9.26 -14.59
C GLY A 65 -13.31 -10.61 -14.23
N ALA A 66 -11.97 -10.74 -14.28
CA ALA A 66 -11.28 -11.86 -13.64
C ALA A 66 -11.24 -11.64 -12.12
N TYR A 67 -11.72 -12.60 -11.34
CA TYR A 67 -11.69 -12.52 -9.87
C TYR A 67 -10.46 -13.22 -9.30
N ASP A 68 -9.97 -14.23 -10.00
CA ASP A 68 -8.91 -15.11 -9.56
C ASP A 68 -7.59 -14.81 -10.28
N PHE A 69 -6.49 -14.90 -9.54
CA PHE A 69 -5.15 -14.69 -10.08
C PHE A 69 -4.82 -15.66 -11.22
N THR A 70 -5.30 -16.90 -11.11
CA THR A 70 -5.09 -17.95 -12.11
C THR A 70 -5.75 -17.65 -13.46
N ASP A 71 -6.73 -16.75 -13.50
CA ASP A 71 -7.43 -16.36 -14.73
C ASP A 71 -6.67 -15.29 -15.52
N PHE A 72 -5.65 -14.68 -14.91
CA PHE A 72 -4.87 -13.63 -15.56
C PHE A 72 -4.00 -14.21 -16.69
N PRO A 73 -3.72 -13.43 -17.76
CA PRO A 73 -2.70 -13.80 -18.73
C PRO A 73 -1.37 -14.10 -18.04
N LYS A 74 -0.62 -15.07 -18.55
CA LYS A 74 0.64 -15.52 -17.94
C LYS A 74 1.64 -14.38 -17.76
N GLU A 75 1.70 -13.46 -18.73
CA GLU A 75 2.54 -12.28 -18.69
C GLU A 75 2.17 -11.36 -17.52
N LEU A 76 0.88 -11.24 -17.22
CA LEU A 76 0.37 -10.44 -16.12
C LEU A 76 0.68 -11.11 -14.77
N GLN A 77 0.48 -12.43 -14.67
CA GLN A 77 0.85 -13.21 -13.49
C GLN A 77 2.35 -13.07 -13.16
N LEU A 78 3.21 -13.19 -14.17
CA LEU A 78 4.66 -12.99 -14.03
C LEU A 78 5.02 -11.55 -13.63
N THR A 79 4.28 -10.57 -14.14
CA THR A 79 4.48 -9.15 -13.80
C THR A 79 4.17 -8.90 -12.32
N PHE A 80 3.03 -9.41 -11.82
CA PHE A 80 2.69 -9.34 -10.40
C PHE A 80 3.74 -10.04 -9.53
N PHE A 81 4.10 -11.27 -9.89
CA PHE A 81 5.10 -12.04 -9.16
C PHE A 81 6.44 -11.29 -9.08
N SER A 82 6.93 -10.76 -10.21
CA SER A 82 8.18 -10.02 -10.28
C SER A 82 8.14 -8.74 -9.44
N LEU A 83 7.02 -8.02 -9.47
CA LEU A 83 6.86 -6.78 -8.71
C LEU A 83 6.87 -7.05 -7.19
N VAL A 84 6.19 -8.10 -6.75
CA VAL A 84 6.15 -8.52 -5.35
C VAL A 84 7.54 -8.94 -4.85
N VAL A 85 8.23 -9.82 -5.59
CA VAL A 85 9.57 -10.31 -5.23
C VAL A 85 10.59 -9.16 -5.20
N LYS A 86 10.53 -8.22 -6.15
CA LYS A 86 11.43 -7.07 -6.21
C LYS A 86 11.39 -6.21 -4.94
N TYR A 87 10.22 -6.09 -4.31
CA TYR A 87 10.01 -5.21 -3.16
C TYR A 87 9.86 -5.92 -1.82
N GLU A 88 9.92 -7.26 -1.82
CA GLU A 88 9.82 -8.14 -0.65
C GLU A 88 10.75 -7.69 0.48
N ASN A 89 12.01 -7.35 0.22
CA ASN A 89 12.95 -6.98 1.29
C ASN A 89 12.98 -5.49 1.62
N LYS A 90 12.47 -4.63 0.73
CA LYS A 90 12.67 -3.18 0.81
C LYS A 90 11.50 -2.46 1.48
N TYR A 91 10.27 -2.90 1.21
CA TYR A 91 9.07 -2.12 1.57
C TYR A 91 8.07 -2.86 2.45
N SER A 92 8.28 -4.14 2.69
CA SER A 92 7.42 -4.97 3.55
C SER A 92 7.74 -4.77 5.04
N ASP A 93 6.72 -4.95 5.86
CA ASP A 93 6.85 -5.27 7.28
C ASP A 93 6.50 -6.76 7.48
N GLU A 94 6.59 -7.25 8.71
CA GLU A 94 6.40 -8.66 9.05
C GLU A 94 5.11 -9.27 8.45
N ASN A 95 3.97 -8.59 8.61
CA ASN A 95 2.70 -9.04 8.04
C ASN A 95 2.75 -9.11 6.50
N LEU A 96 3.30 -8.08 5.84
CA LEU A 96 3.38 -8.10 4.39
C LEU A 96 4.39 -9.13 3.89
N GLN A 97 5.46 -9.40 4.63
CA GLN A 97 6.43 -10.47 4.32
C GLN A 97 5.78 -11.84 4.36
N GLU A 98 4.96 -12.10 5.37
CA GLU A 98 4.23 -13.36 5.49
C GLU A 98 3.29 -13.59 4.30
N LEU A 99 2.49 -12.57 3.93
CA LEU A 99 1.60 -12.66 2.78
C LEU A 99 2.36 -12.86 1.46
N ILE A 100 3.49 -12.16 1.28
CA ILE A 100 4.35 -12.34 0.11
C ILE A 100 4.93 -13.75 0.08
N PHE A 101 5.36 -14.27 1.23
CA PHE A 101 5.89 -15.62 1.35
C PHE A 101 4.84 -16.67 0.97
N CYS A 102 3.61 -16.57 1.50
CA CYS A 102 2.50 -17.46 1.17
C CYS A 102 2.17 -17.41 -0.33
N PHE A 103 2.03 -16.21 -0.90
CA PHE A 103 1.79 -16.05 -2.34
C PHE A 103 2.92 -16.65 -3.19
N ARG A 104 4.19 -16.40 -2.83
CA ARG A 104 5.35 -16.93 -3.56
C ARG A 104 5.42 -18.45 -3.47
N GLY A 105 5.13 -19.01 -2.29
CA GLY A 105 5.08 -20.45 -2.05
C GLY A 105 4.03 -21.11 -2.94
N ALA A 106 2.78 -20.63 -2.89
CA ALA A 106 1.69 -21.14 -3.70
C ALA A 106 1.96 -21.00 -5.21
N TYR A 107 2.54 -19.87 -5.64
CA TYR A 107 2.90 -19.65 -7.04
C TYR A 107 3.95 -20.66 -7.52
N HIS A 108 5.02 -20.85 -6.76
CA HIS A 108 6.04 -21.84 -7.11
C HIS A 108 5.51 -23.26 -7.07
N TYR A 109 4.63 -23.59 -6.13
CA TYR A 109 4.06 -24.93 -6.04
C TYR A 109 3.19 -25.23 -7.27
N LEU A 110 2.29 -24.32 -7.64
CA LEU A 110 1.39 -24.49 -8.79
C LEU A 110 2.13 -24.54 -10.15
N PHE A 111 3.15 -23.68 -10.32
CA PHE A 111 3.86 -23.55 -11.61
C PHE A 111 5.17 -24.33 -11.69
N SER A 112 5.52 -25.11 -10.65
CA SER A 112 6.66 -26.03 -10.70
C SER A 112 6.23 -27.36 -11.29
N GLU A 113 6.89 -27.78 -12.36
CA GLU A 113 6.69 -29.07 -13.04
C GLU A 113 6.96 -30.29 -12.14
N LYS A 114 7.49 -30.10 -10.92
CA LYS A 114 7.99 -31.16 -10.04
C LYS A 114 7.00 -31.71 -9.00
N TYR A 115 5.87 -31.06 -8.76
CA TYR A 115 5.11 -31.30 -7.52
C TYR A 115 3.66 -31.70 -7.70
N ILE A 116 3.13 -31.75 -8.92
CA ILE A 116 1.71 -32.03 -9.12
C ILE A 116 1.52 -33.28 -9.97
N ASP A 117 1.24 -34.39 -9.29
CA ASP A 117 0.98 -35.69 -9.93
C ASP A 117 -0.51 -35.95 -10.17
N ASP A 118 -1.43 -35.18 -9.54
CA ASP A 118 -2.87 -35.46 -9.54
C ASP A 118 -3.77 -34.23 -9.78
N LEU A 119 -4.90 -34.40 -10.50
CA LEU A 119 -5.81 -33.31 -10.89
C LEU A 119 -6.48 -32.61 -9.69
N GLN A 120 -6.73 -33.35 -8.61
CA GLN A 120 -7.33 -32.81 -7.39
C GLN A 120 -6.35 -31.91 -6.63
N ASP A 121 -5.05 -32.22 -6.70
CA ASP A 121 -3.98 -31.41 -6.12
C ASP A 121 -3.85 -30.08 -6.89
N VAL A 122 -3.94 -30.11 -8.23
CA VAL A 122 -3.94 -28.88 -9.07
C VAL A 122 -5.02 -27.88 -8.64
N ASN A 123 -6.26 -28.35 -8.43
CA ASN A 123 -7.36 -27.44 -8.08
C ASN A 123 -7.17 -26.84 -6.69
N HIS A 124 -6.72 -27.64 -5.73
CA HIS A 124 -6.40 -27.15 -4.40
C HIS A 124 -5.27 -26.10 -4.43
N CYS A 125 -4.22 -26.34 -5.20
CA CYS A 125 -3.13 -25.39 -5.41
C CYS A 125 -3.60 -24.06 -6.01
N LYS A 126 -4.56 -24.12 -6.95
CA LYS A 126 -5.14 -22.92 -7.56
C LYS A 126 -5.92 -22.11 -6.53
N ASP A 127 -6.74 -22.77 -5.73
CA ASP A 127 -7.52 -22.13 -4.67
C ASP A 127 -6.59 -21.44 -3.65
N GLU A 128 -5.54 -22.13 -3.19
CA GLU A 128 -4.53 -21.56 -2.28
C GLU A 128 -3.81 -20.35 -2.90
N LEU A 129 -3.43 -20.43 -4.18
CA LEU A 129 -2.79 -19.31 -4.88
C LEU A 129 -3.73 -18.11 -5.01
N ASN A 130 -4.99 -18.35 -5.36
CA ASN A 130 -5.99 -17.30 -5.52
C ASN A 130 -6.31 -16.63 -4.18
N GLU A 131 -6.44 -17.42 -3.11
CA GLU A 131 -6.61 -16.90 -1.75
C GLU A 131 -5.39 -16.07 -1.30
N ALA A 132 -4.18 -16.59 -1.48
CA ALA A 132 -2.95 -15.89 -1.12
C ALA A 132 -2.80 -14.57 -1.89
N PHE A 133 -3.11 -14.57 -3.19
CA PHE A 133 -3.09 -13.35 -3.99
C PHE A 133 -4.16 -12.35 -3.54
N SER A 134 -5.38 -12.81 -3.25
CA SER A 134 -6.48 -11.97 -2.77
C SER A 134 -6.13 -11.28 -1.44
N ASN A 135 -5.59 -12.03 -0.48
CA ASN A 135 -5.12 -11.49 0.80
C ASN A 135 -4.01 -10.45 0.61
N LEU A 136 -3.04 -10.74 -0.26
CA LEU A 136 -1.97 -9.80 -0.61
C LEU A 136 -2.52 -8.53 -1.27
N TYR A 137 -3.46 -8.67 -2.20
CA TYR A 137 -4.11 -7.55 -2.89
C TYR A 137 -4.84 -6.64 -1.90
N PHE A 138 -5.68 -7.20 -1.02
CA PHE A 138 -6.41 -6.42 -0.03
C PHE A 138 -5.47 -5.66 0.92
N GLU A 139 -4.40 -6.30 1.36
CA GLU A 139 -3.42 -5.66 2.24
C GLU A 139 -2.71 -4.49 1.54
N ILE A 140 -2.25 -4.69 0.30
CA ILE A 140 -1.60 -3.63 -0.49
C ILE A 140 -2.59 -2.50 -0.80
N TYR A 141 -3.85 -2.81 -1.10
CA TYR A 141 -4.90 -1.83 -1.35
C TYR A 141 -5.18 -0.98 -0.10
N ASN A 142 -5.32 -1.61 1.07
CA ASN A 142 -5.52 -0.89 2.33
C ASN A 142 -4.34 0.03 2.65
N ARG A 143 -3.11 -0.43 2.39
CA ARG A 143 -1.89 0.38 2.53
C ARG A 143 -1.86 1.55 1.54
N LEU A 144 -2.29 1.34 0.30
CA LEU A 144 -2.43 2.41 -0.69
C LEU A 144 -3.39 3.50 -0.18
N LEU A 145 -4.57 3.12 0.32
CA LEU A 145 -5.56 4.07 0.84
C LEU A 145 -5.02 4.84 2.06
N SER A 146 -4.38 4.13 2.99
CA SER A 146 -3.75 4.74 4.16
C SER A 146 -2.64 5.72 3.75
N ALA A 147 -1.79 5.32 2.80
CA ALA A 147 -0.73 6.17 2.25
C ALA A 147 -1.28 7.41 1.55
N LYS A 148 -2.34 7.28 0.72
CA LYS A 148 -3.01 8.43 0.08
C LYS A 148 -3.48 9.43 1.12
N LYS A 149 -4.12 8.96 2.19
CA LYS A 149 -4.60 9.79 3.29
C LYS A 149 -3.47 10.50 4.04
N GLU A 150 -2.41 9.79 4.41
CA GLU A 150 -1.28 10.35 5.17
C GLU A 150 -0.43 11.33 4.33
N LEU A 151 -0.35 11.11 3.01
CA LEU A 151 0.33 12.00 2.06
C LEU A 151 -0.53 13.21 1.64
N GLY A 152 -1.82 13.23 2.00
CA GLY A 152 -2.72 14.34 1.69
C GLY A 152 -3.26 14.33 0.24
N TYR A 153 -3.18 13.20 -0.45
CA TYR A 153 -3.91 13.03 -1.70
C TYR A 153 -5.40 12.94 -1.38
N GLN A 154 -6.18 13.92 -1.85
CA GLN A 154 -7.63 13.84 -1.76
C GLN A 154 -8.07 12.59 -2.53
N THR A 155 -8.68 11.63 -1.85
CA THR A 155 -9.41 10.56 -2.51
C THR A 155 -10.52 11.21 -3.32
N PRO A 156 -10.60 11.03 -4.66
CA PRO A 156 -11.89 11.17 -5.30
C PRO A 156 -12.81 10.18 -4.59
N ILE A 157 -13.93 10.68 -4.07
CA ILE A 157 -15.02 9.84 -3.60
C ILE A 157 -15.48 9.09 -4.84
N ILE A 158 -14.95 7.88 -5.09
CA ILE A 158 -15.62 6.93 -5.96
C ILE A 158 -16.66 6.30 -5.04
N PRO A 159 -17.95 6.63 -5.18
CA PRO A 159 -18.96 5.97 -4.40
C PRO A 159 -18.88 4.49 -4.73
N LEU A 160 -18.89 3.61 -3.72
CA LEU A 160 -19.03 2.16 -3.90
C LEU A 160 -20.22 1.77 -4.83
N ALA A 161 -21.14 2.71 -5.08
CA ALA A 161 -22.20 2.58 -6.07
C ALA A 161 -21.70 2.31 -7.51
N PHE A 162 -20.46 2.65 -7.88
CA PHE A 162 -19.93 2.35 -9.22
C PHE A 162 -19.48 0.89 -9.37
N VAL A 163 -19.05 0.25 -8.27
CA VAL A 163 -18.70 -1.19 -8.29
C VAL A 163 -19.96 -2.07 -8.23
N LEU A 164 -21.06 -1.58 -7.64
CA LEU A 164 -22.33 -2.32 -7.57
C LEU A 164 -23.28 -2.11 -8.77
N ASN A 165 -23.10 -1.08 -9.60
CA ASN A 165 -23.97 -0.84 -10.77
C ASN A 165 -23.60 -1.63 -12.02
N CYS A 166 -22.46 -2.33 -12.05
CA CYS A 166 -22.17 -3.26 -13.15
C CYS A 166 -22.95 -4.58 -13.04
N SER A 167 -23.51 -4.91 -11.86
CA SER A 167 -24.32 -6.12 -11.68
C SER A 167 -25.77 -5.98 -12.14
N THR A 168 -26.29 -4.75 -12.29
CA THR A 168 -27.68 -4.50 -12.74
C THR A 168 -27.78 -4.27 -14.25
N ALA A 169 -26.69 -3.91 -14.93
CA ALA A 169 -26.68 -3.74 -16.38
C ALA A 169 -26.63 -5.07 -17.16
N VAL A 170 -26.17 -6.16 -16.55
CA VAL A 170 -26.17 -7.50 -17.20
C VAL A 170 -27.54 -8.19 -17.08
N LEU A 171 -28.38 -7.81 -16.12
CA LEU A 171 -29.72 -8.37 -15.92
C LEU A 171 -30.84 -7.70 -16.73
N SER A 172 -30.58 -6.58 -17.42
CA SER A 172 -31.55 -5.93 -18.32
C SER A 172 -31.34 -6.27 -19.80
N ALA A 173 -30.27 -6.97 -20.16
CA ALA A 173 -29.97 -7.35 -21.56
C ALA A 173 -30.55 -8.72 -21.99
N THR A 174 -31.24 -9.45 -21.12
CA THR A 174 -31.91 -10.73 -21.46
C THR A 174 -33.42 -10.65 -21.28
N LYS A 175 -34.05 -9.67 -21.94
CA LYS A 175 -35.50 -9.72 -22.19
C LYS A 175 -35.75 -9.52 -23.68
N SER A 176 -35.63 -10.62 -24.42
CA SER A 176 -36.15 -10.71 -25.79
C SER A 176 -37.66 -10.40 -25.78
N PRO A 177 -38.16 -9.50 -26.63
CA PRO A 177 -39.58 -9.46 -26.92
C PRO A 177 -39.91 -10.64 -27.85
N SER A 178 -40.58 -11.64 -27.30
CA SER A 178 -41.51 -12.47 -28.06
C SER A 178 -42.70 -11.62 -28.50
N LEU A 179 -43.07 -11.64 -29.79
CA LEU A 179 -44.42 -11.48 -30.38
C LEU A 179 -44.24 -11.41 -31.91
N THR A 180 -44.41 -12.50 -32.65
CA THR A 180 -45.64 -12.98 -33.34
C THR A 180 -46.06 -12.22 -34.59
N SER A 181 -46.28 -13.02 -35.65
CA SER A 181 -47.22 -12.90 -36.78
C SER A 181 -47.07 -11.74 -37.77
N HIS A 182 -46.62 -12.06 -38.99
CA HIS A 182 -47.51 -12.29 -40.13
C HIS A 182 -46.85 -13.23 -41.14
#